data_AF-A0A0U1D9B0-F1
#
_entry.id   AF-A0A0U1D9B0-F1
#
_cell.length_a   1.000
_cell.length_b   1.000
_cell.length_c   1.000
_cell.angle_alpha   90.00
_cell.angle_beta   90.00
_cell.angle_gamma   90.00
#
_symmetry.space_group_name_H-M   'P 1'
#
loop_
_entity.id
_entity.type
_entity.pdbx_description
1 polymer ?
#
loop_
_entity_poly.entity_id
_entity_poly.type
_entity_poly.pdbx_seq_one_letter_code
_entity_poly.pdbx_strand_id
1 'polypeptide(L)'
;MNELGRRAADEVLFCTGDENGELVTPSGRFRPLNVPTNNLYLKFTFDFTDAANQVIRELGVMVGTKIKEGLPEGQRYFEPKDVENPGILLVLEHTVPLIRTSATRETFSFVVTF
;
A
#
# COMPACT_ATOMS: atom_id res chain seq x y z
N MET A 1 4.09 13.55 13.78
CA MET A 1 3.85 12.14 13.40
C MET A 1 4.65 11.93 12.13
N ASN A 2 5.53 10.93 12.08
CA ASN A 2 6.53 10.81 11.03
C ASN A 2 6.27 9.56 10.18
N GLU A 3 6.44 9.69 8.87
CA GLU A 3 6.39 8.55 7.96
C GLU A 3 7.47 7.52 8.34
N LEU A 4 7.10 6.23 8.36
CA LEU A 4 8.02 5.13 8.68
C LEU A 4 8.69 4.58 7.42
N GLY A 5 7.97 4.52 6.31
CA GLY A 5 8.48 4.10 5.01
C GLY A 5 7.35 3.73 4.06
N ARG A 6 7.71 3.47 2.80
CA ARG A 6 6.81 3.19 1.70
C ARG A 6 7.14 1.85 1.09
N ARG A 7 6.12 1.09 0.70
CA ARG A 7 6.30 -0.11 -0.11
C ARG A 7 5.65 0.07 -1.47
N ALA A 8 6.33 -0.33 -2.54
CA ALA A 8 5.74 -0.39 -3.87
C ALA A 8 4.59 -1.42 -3.91
N ALA A 9 3.50 -1.11 -4.62
CA ALA A 9 2.33 -1.98 -4.72
C ALA A 9 2.67 -3.35 -5.34
N ASP A 10 2.32 -4.43 -4.67
CA ASP A 10 2.51 -5.79 -5.18
C ASP A 10 1.53 -6.11 -6.32
N GLU A 11 0.29 -5.61 -6.24
CA GLU A 11 -0.71 -5.75 -7.30
C GLU A 11 -1.49 -4.44 -7.49
N VAL A 12 -1.78 -4.12 -8.75
CA VAL A 12 -2.64 -3.01 -9.16
C VAL A 12 -3.59 -3.54 -10.24
N LEU A 13 -4.89 -3.59 -9.94
CA LEU A 13 -5.90 -4.19 -10.81
C LEU A 13 -7.07 -3.24 -11.00
N PHE A 14 -7.62 -3.17 -12.22
CA PHE A 14 -8.95 -2.60 -12.40
C PHE A 14 -9.99 -3.51 -11.76
N CYS A 15 -11.02 -2.94 -11.12
CA CYS A 15 -12.06 -3.73 -10.46
C CYS A 15 -13.45 -3.09 -10.56
N THR A 16 -14.46 -3.82 -10.12
CA THR A 16 -15.83 -3.31 -9.91
C THR A 16 -16.40 -3.90 -8.63
N GLY A 17 -17.31 -3.16 -7.98
CA GLY A 17 -18.02 -3.65 -6.80
C GLY A 17 -18.81 -4.92 -7.12
N ASP A 18 -18.73 -5.89 -6.22
CA ASP A 18 -19.43 -7.17 -6.32
C ASP A 18 -19.55 -7.78 -4.91
N GLU A 19 -20.77 -8.01 -4.43
CA GLU A 19 -21.03 -8.60 -3.11
C GLU A 19 -20.42 -10.02 -2.95
N ASN A 20 -20.19 -10.71 -4.07
CA ASN A 20 -19.55 -12.02 -4.12
C ASN A 20 -18.08 -11.97 -4.56
N GLY A 21 -17.53 -10.77 -4.73
CA GLY A 21 -16.18 -10.54 -5.22
C GLY A 21 -15.09 -11.18 -4.35
N GLU A 22 -14.03 -11.67 -5.00
CA GLU A 22 -12.86 -12.28 -4.37
C GLU A 22 -11.91 -11.26 -3.73
N LEU A 23 -11.91 -10.01 -4.19
CA LEU A 23 -11.10 -8.94 -3.62
C LEU A 23 -11.83 -8.36 -2.41
N VAL A 24 -11.34 -8.67 -1.22
CA VAL A 24 -11.91 -8.19 0.04
C VAL A 24 -11.07 -7.03 0.56
N THR A 25 -11.73 -5.91 0.83
CA THR A 25 -11.12 -4.71 1.43
C THR A 25 -12.00 -4.17 2.54
N PRO A 26 -11.51 -3.26 3.40
CA PRO A 26 -12.36 -2.61 4.40
C PRO A 26 -13.58 -1.88 3.83
N SER A 27 -13.52 -1.41 2.58
CA SER A 27 -14.61 -0.69 1.91
C SER A 27 -15.63 -1.60 1.22
N GLY A 28 -15.37 -2.91 1.14
CA GLY A 28 -16.29 -3.88 0.53
C GLY A 28 -15.59 -4.95 -0.29
N ARG A 29 -16.41 -5.66 -1.08
CA ARG A 29 -15.98 -6.75 -1.96
C ARG A 29 -16.02 -6.30 -3.42
N PHE A 30 -15.02 -6.72 -4.17
CA PHE A 30 -14.82 -6.35 -5.56
C PHE A 30 -14.39 -7.57 -6.37
N ARG A 31 -14.63 -7.53 -7.68
CA ARG A 31 -14.06 -8.50 -8.63
C ARG A 31 -13.08 -7.80 -9.57
N PRO A 32 -11.96 -8.44 -9.93
CA PRO A 32 -11.02 -7.88 -10.89
C PRO A 32 -11.62 -7.82 -12.30
N LEU A 33 -11.13 -6.89 -13.09
CA LEU A 33 -11.49 -6.69 -14.49
C LEU A 33 -10.24 -6.48 -15.34
N ASN A 34 -10.25 -7.07 -16.54
CA ASN A 34 -9.16 -6.90 -17.52
C ASN A 34 -9.38 -5.67 -18.44
N VAL A 35 -10.39 -4.86 -18.13
CA VAL A 35 -10.72 -3.62 -18.85
C VAL A 35 -10.60 -2.45 -17.89
N PRO A 36 -10.15 -1.27 -18.36
CA PRO A 36 -10.09 -0.08 -17.53
C PRO A 36 -11.44 0.25 -16.89
N THR A 37 -11.40 0.55 -15.60
CA THR A 37 -12.54 1.07 -14.83
C THR A 37 -12.08 2.24 -13.97
N ASN A 38 -13.04 2.92 -13.37
CA ASN A 38 -12.74 3.99 -12.41
C ASN A 38 -12.22 3.48 -11.06
N ASN A 39 -12.20 2.16 -10.82
CA ASN A 39 -11.74 1.60 -9.55
C ASN A 39 -10.42 0.86 -9.74
N LEU A 40 -9.44 1.19 -8.90
CA LEU A 40 -8.18 0.47 -8.79
C LEU A 40 -8.09 -0.23 -7.44
N TYR A 41 -7.96 -1.55 -7.47
CA TYR A 41 -7.53 -2.34 -6.33
C TYR A 41 -6.00 -2.28 -6.22
N LEU A 42 -5.51 -1.99 -5.02
CA LEU A 42 -4.10 -1.87 -4.69
C LEU A 42 -3.78 -2.80 -3.54
N LYS A 43 -2.72 -3.60 -3.65
CA LYS A 43 -2.27 -4.53 -2.61
C LYS A 43 -0.81 -4.32 -2.27
N PHE A 44 -0.50 -4.33 -0.97
CA PHE A 44 0.83 -4.14 -0.42
C PHE A 44 1.09 -5.18 0.65
N THR A 45 2.08 -6.04 0.47
CA THR A 45 2.48 -7.07 1.43
C THR A 45 3.84 -6.73 2.00
N PHE A 46 3.84 -6.10 3.17
CA PHE A 46 5.05 -5.74 3.92
C PHE A 46 5.78 -7.01 4.37
N ASP A 47 7.08 -7.06 4.10
CA ASP A 47 7.93 -8.19 4.45
C ASP A 47 8.26 -8.18 5.96
N PHE A 48 8.84 -9.26 6.47
CA PHE A 48 9.11 -9.44 7.90
C PHE A 48 9.92 -8.29 8.54
N THR A 49 10.84 -7.68 7.78
CA THR A 49 11.68 -6.58 8.26
C THR A 49 11.09 -5.20 8.00
N ASP A 50 10.08 -5.10 7.14
CA ASP A 50 9.51 -3.80 6.74
C ASP A 50 8.77 -3.19 7.93
N ALA A 51 9.28 -2.05 8.40
CA ALA A 51 8.83 -1.33 9.59
C ALA A 51 8.73 -2.21 10.86
N ALA A 52 9.60 -3.21 11.01
CA ALA A 52 9.58 -4.10 12.17
C ALA A 52 9.72 -3.33 13.50
N ASN A 53 8.97 -3.77 14.51
CA ASN A 53 8.90 -3.18 15.85
C ASN A 53 8.38 -1.73 15.90
N GLN A 54 7.77 -1.25 14.82
CA GLN A 54 7.11 0.05 14.77
C GLN A 54 5.63 -0.07 15.17
N VAL A 55 5.10 1.03 15.69
CA VAL A 55 3.66 1.20 15.94
C VAL A 55 3.10 2.10 14.86
N ILE A 56 2.29 1.52 13.98
CA ILE A 56 1.61 2.21 12.88
C ILE A 56 0.24 2.69 13.36
N ARG A 57 -0.13 3.90 12.96
CA ARG A 57 -1.44 4.51 13.24
C ARG A 57 -2.07 5.16 12.00
N GLU A 58 -1.30 5.23 10.91
CA GLU A 58 -1.69 5.82 9.65
C GLU A 58 -1.19 4.91 8.53
N LEU A 59 -2.07 4.63 7.58
CA LEU A 59 -1.73 3.96 6.32
C LEU A 59 -2.08 4.92 5.19
N GLY A 60 -1.25 4.96 4.15
CA GLY A 60 -1.49 5.85 3.02
C GLY A 60 -1.07 5.27 1.69
N VAL A 61 -1.74 5.73 0.64
CA VAL A 61 -1.41 5.40 -0.76
C VAL A 61 -0.81 6.64 -1.41
N MET A 62 0.43 6.51 -1.86
CA MET A 62 1.16 7.55 -2.59
C MET A 62 1.24 7.21 -4.07
N VAL A 63 1.05 8.20 -4.94
CA VAL A 63 1.19 8.06 -6.40
C VAL A 63 2.21 9.04 -6.94
N GLY A 64 3.02 8.61 -7.90
CA GLY A 64 4.08 9.43 -8.49
C GLY A 64 5.29 9.62 -7.57
N THR A 65 5.48 8.76 -6.56
CA THR A 65 6.70 8.76 -5.75
C THR A 65 7.92 8.44 -6.62
N LYS A 66 8.97 9.26 -6.51
CA LYS A 66 10.28 9.03 -7.11
C LYS A 66 11.28 8.66 -6.02
N ILE A 67 11.95 7.53 -6.20
CA ILE A 67 12.97 7.01 -5.29
C ILE A 67 14.36 7.42 -5.80
N LYS A 68 15.30 7.65 -4.88
CA LYS A 68 16.69 8.00 -5.21
C LYS A 68 17.36 6.89 -6.02
N GLU A 69 18.28 7.31 -6.90
CA GLU A 69 19.14 6.39 -7.65
C GLU A 69 20.18 5.69 -6.74
N GLY A 70 20.68 4.54 -7.19
CA GLY A 70 21.74 3.80 -6.49
C GLY A 70 21.28 2.91 -5.34
N LEU A 71 19.96 2.75 -5.15
CA LEU A 71 19.42 1.79 -4.19
C LEU A 71 19.51 0.34 -4.69
N PRO A 72 19.59 -0.65 -3.79
CA PRO A 72 19.59 -2.07 -4.13
C PRO A 72 18.51 -2.48 -5.14
N GLU A 73 18.90 -3.27 -6.13
CA GLU A 73 17.96 -3.85 -7.10
C GLU A 73 16.95 -4.76 -6.39
N GLY A 74 15.68 -4.68 -6.82
CA GLY A 74 14.60 -5.45 -6.22
C GLY A 74 14.13 -4.95 -4.85
N GLN A 75 14.72 -3.89 -4.29
CA GLN A 75 14.19 -3.23 -3.10
C GLN A 75 12.78 -2.73 -3.37
N ARG A 76 11.85 -3.08 -2.48
CA ARG A 76 10.44 -2.66 -2.57
C ARG A 76 9.99 -1.76 -1.44
N TYR A 77 10.68 -1.79 -0.31
CA TYR A 77 10.41 -0.96 0.86
C TYR A 77 11.48 0.12 0.99
N PHE A 78 11.08 1.37 1.19
CA PHE A 78 11.92 2.56 1.18
C PHE A 78 11.66 3.40 2.42
N GLU A 79 12.72 3.81 3.11
CA GLU A 79 12.60 4.76 4.22
C GLU A 79 12.42 6.19 3.67
N PRO A 80 11.94 7.16 4.48
CA PRO A 80 11.77 8.54 4.03
C PRO A 80 13.04 9.16 3.42
N LYS A 81 14.23 8.75 3.91
CA LYS A 81 15.52 9.21 3.38
C LYS A 81 15.81 8.71 1.95
N ASP A 82 15.14 7.66 1.49
CA ASP A 82 15.35 7.05 0.17
C ASP A 82 14.45 7.70 -0.89
N VAL A 83 13.49 8.54 -0.48
CA VAL A 83 12.56 9.23 -1.36
C VAL A 83 13.19 10.52 -1.89
N GLU A 84 13.17 10.70 -3.22
CA GLU A 84 13.61 11.94 -3.89
C GLU A 84 12.41 12.88 -4.08
N ASN A 85 11.28 12.34 -4.53
CA ASN A 85 10.02 13.09 -4.65
C ASN A 85 8.89 12.28 -4.00
N PRO A 86 8.17 12.84 -3.02
CA PRO A 86 7.08 12.12 -2.36
C PRO A 86 5.90 11.81 -3.29
N GLY A 87 5.67 12.57 -4.35
CA GLY A 87 4.45 12.45 -5.15
C GLY A 87 3.21 12.96 -4.40
N ILE A 88 2.05 12.37 -4.67
CA ILE A 88 0.74 12.81 -4.17
C ILE A 88 0.17 11.74 -3.24
N LEU A 89 -0.32 12.16 -2.07
CA LEU A 89 -1.10 11.32 -1.16
C LEU A 89 -2.54 11.23 -1.66
N LEU A 90 -2.99 10.03 -2.05
CA LEU A 90 -4.35 9.78 -2.54
C LEU A 90 -5.29 9.26 -1.45
N VAL A 91 -4.77 8.41 -0.57
CA VAL A 91 -5.55 7.81 0.52
C VAL A 91 -4.78 8.01 1.82
N LEU A 92 -5.50 8.37 2.89
CA LEU A 92 -5.00 8.36 4.25
C LEU A 92 -6.05 7.71 5.15
N GLU A 93 -5.71 6.62 5.79
CA GLU A 93 -6.54 5.94 6.77
C GLU A 93 -5.89 6.03 8.15
N HIS A 94 -6.68 6.42 9.15
CA HIS A 94 -6.28 6.36 10.54
C HIS A 94 -6.68 5.01 11.13
N THR A 95 -5.74 4.31 11.75
CA THR A 95 -5.96 2.99 12.35
C THR A 95 -5.81 3.06 13.86
N VAL A 96 -6.40 2.08 14.55
CA VAL A 96 -5.94 1.73 15.90
C VAL A 96 -4.45 1.34 15.84
N PRO A 97 -3.70 1.42 16.95
CA PRO A 97 -2.29 1.06 16.96
C PRO A 97 -2.05 -0.35 16.39
N LEU A 98 -1.36 -0.40 15.26
CA LEU A 98 -0.95 -1.63 14.60
C LEU A 98 0.53 -1.86 14.90
N ILE A 99 0.82 -2.95 15.60
CA ILE A 99 2.19 -3.30 16.00
C ILE A 99 2.79 -4.22 14.96
N ARG A 100 3.77 -3.73 14.20
CA ARG A 100 4.51 -4.54 13.24
C ARG A 100 5.51 -5.44 13.96
N THR A 101 5.49 -6.73 13.66
CA THR A 101 6.45 -7.70 14.20
C THR A 101 7.19 -8.40 13.06
N SER A 102 8.40 -8.88 13.33
CA SER A 102 9.16 -9.67 12.36
C SER A 102 8.71 -11.12 12.23
N ALA A 103 7.61 -11.50 12.90
CA ALA A 103 7.05 -12.83 12.80
C ALA A 103 6.04 -12.97 11.65
N THR A 104 5.47 -11.86 11.16
CA THR A 104 4.37 -11.86 10.20
C THR A 104 4.59 -10.90 9.04
N ARG A 105 4.18 -11.35 7.85
CA ARG A 105 3.95 -10.48 6.71
C ARG A 105 2.52 -9.98 6.76
N GLU A 106 2.34 -8.66 6.69
CA GLU A 106 1.03 -8.04 6.71
C GLU A 106 0.69 -7.54 5.32
N THR A 107 -0.54 -7.81 4.91
CA THR A 107 -1.07 -7.33 3.64
C THR A 107 -2.12 -6.27 3.90
N PHE A 108 -1.93 -5.11 3.28
CA PHE A 108 -2.92 -4.04 3.22
C PHE A 108 -3.45 -3.94 1.80
N SER A 109 -4.74 -3.71 1.68
CA SER A 109 -5.38 -3.55 0.38
C SER A 109 -6.42 -2.45 0.41
N PHE A 110 -6.43 -1.65 -0.66
CA PHE A 110 -7.28 -0.50 -0.83
C PHE A 110 -8.00 -0.58 -2.18
N VAL A 111 -9.16 0.05 -2.27
CA VAL A 111 -9.75 0.41 -3.57
C VAL A 111 -9.84 1.92 -3.65
N VAL A 112 -9.32 2.50 -4.72
CA VAL A 112 -9.41 3.93 -5.02
C VAL A 112 -10.31 4.13 -6.24
N THR A 113 -11.24 5.08 -6.15
CA THR A 113 -12.16 5.44 -7.23
C THR A 113 -11.80 6.81 -7.81
N PHE A 114 -11.77 6.92 -9.14
CA PHE A 114 -11.46 8.15 -9.89
C PHE A 114 -12.65 8.68 -10.68
#